data_AF-A0A3M2JHP4-F1
#
_entry.id   AF-A0A3M2JHP4-F1
#
_cell.length_a   1.000
_cell.length_b   1.000
_cell.length_c   1.000
_cell.angle_alpha   90.00
_cell.angle_beta   90.00
_cell.angle_gamma   90.00
#
_symmetry.space_group_name_H-M   'P 1'
#
loop_
_entity.id
_entity.type
_entity.pdbx_description
1 polymer ?
#
loop_
_entity_poly.entity_id
_entity_poly.type
_entity_poly.pdbx_seq_one_letter_code
_entity_poly.pdbx_strand_id
1 'polypeptide(L)'
;MSCDFSKERLIAYICEDFSPEEKQAVEAHLAGCEDCRREVEALGKTVALLRQWPEESPGAQFLFLEPPPKQPPASGAGRLSEKSPVQRALRIMAAVAACLVIAVSVLTFDALYNKGKVAQVFGLTPETISPATDPGASSSAVLSREEFLRWEQTHRRWVQQLLVESELRQQKHLQATLGQFARELEMQRREDLQLIGQGLEALYRNHERRFQTTDQLLKEFIQTAAFSQPRPQQ
;
A
#
# COMPACT_ATOMS: atom_id res chain seq x y z
N MET A 1 -2.18 -6.21 50.94
CA MET A 1 -2.74 -4.96 51.51
C MET A 1 -2.23 -3.83 50.62
N SER A 2 -3.04 -2.80 50.34
CA SER A 2 -2.75 -1.79 49.33
C SER A 2 -1.63 -0.85 49.80
N CYS A 3 -0.39 -1.17 49.43
CA CYS A 3 0.68 -0.18 49.47
C CYS A 3 0.38 0.92 48.43
N ASP A 4 0.44 2.18 48.85
CA ASP A 4 0.18 3.36 47.99
C ASP A 4 1.45 3.86 47.28
N PHE A 5 2.52 3.04 47.27
CA PHE A 5 3.74 3.39 46.55
C PHE A 5 3.48 3.28 45.05
N SER A 6 3.80 4.36 44.30
CA SER A 6 3.50 4.41 42.87
C SER A 6 4.18 3.27 42.11
N LYS A 7 3.37 2.45 41.44
CA LYS A 7 3.83 1.36 40.57
C LYS A 7 4.74 1.86 39.45
N GLU A 8 4.51 3.10 39.00
CA GLU A 8 5.33 3.74 37.96
C GLU A 8 6.79 3.86 38.43
N ARG A 9 7.02 4.17 39.72
CA ARG A 9 8.37 4.25 40.29
C ARG A 9 9.04 2.88 40.41
N LEU A 10 8.27 1.82 40.67
CA LEU A 10 8.80 0.45 40.67
C LEU A 10 9.18 -0.01 39.26
N ILE A 11 8.37 0.35 38.25
CA ILE A 11 8.68 0.05 36.84
C ILE A 11 9.93 0.83 36.40
N ALA A 12 10.00 2.12 36.70
CA ALA A 12 11.18 2.96 36.44
C ALA A 12 12.46 2.36 37.06
N TYR A 13 12.36 1.88 38.32
CA TYR A 13 13.46 1.18 39.00
C TYR A 13 13.94 -0.08 38.25
N ILE A 14 13.02 -0.88 37.71
CA ILE A 14 13.37 -2.11 36.97
C ILE A 14 13.91 -1.81 35.57
N CYS A 15 13.40 -0.76 34.93
CA CYS A 15 13.83 -0.32 33.61
C CYS A 15 15.12 0.52 33.62
N GLU A 16 15.73 0.72 34.81
CA GLU A 16 16.95 1.53 34.99
C GLU A 16 16.78 3.00 34.57
N ASP A 17 15.54 3.51 34.59
CA ASP A 17 15.18 4.87 34.18
C ASP A 17 14.81 5.73 35.40
N PHE A 18 15.82 6.12 36.18
CA PHE A 18 15.62 6.89 37.41
C PHE A 18 16.80 7.80 37.74
N SER A 19 16.54 8.84 38.53
CA SER A 19 17.57 9.64 39.18
C SER A 19 18.14 8.94 40.43
N PRO A 20 19.37 9.26 40.89
CA PRO A 20 19.96 8.64 42.07
C PRO A 20 19.14 8.86 43.35
N GLU A 21 18.42 9.98 43.45
CA GLU A 21 17.54 10.30 44.58
C GLU A 21 16.29 9.39 44.60
N GLU A 22 15.69 9.14 43.44
CA GLU A 22 14.53 8.26 43.30
C GLU A 22 14.89 6.81 43.61
N LYS A 23 16.09 6.37 43.19
CA LYS A 23 16.61 5.03 43.52
C LYS A 23 16.65 4.80 45.02
N GLN A 24 17.21 5.76 45.76
CA GLN A 24 17.35 5.66 47.21
C GLN A 24 15.98 5.63 47.91
N ALA A 25 15.01 6.40 47.42
CA ALA A 25 13.65 6.39 47.93
C ALA A 25 12.94 5.05 47.71
N VAL A 26 13.13 4.44 46.53
CA VAL A 26 12.59 3.10 46.21
C VAL A 26 13.26 2.03 47.08
N GLU A 27 14.58 2.05 47.23
CA GLU A 27 15.32 1.06 48.04
C GLU A 27 14.96 1.14 49.53
N ALA A 28 14.81 2.35 50.06
CA ALA A 28 14.33 2.56 51.43
C ALA A 28 12.91 1.99 51.63
N HIS A 29 12.04 2.15 50.62
CA HIS A 29 10.70 1.58 50.64
C HIS A 29 10.70 0.05 50.56
N LEU A 30 11.51 -0.53 49.66
CA LEU A 30 11.64 -1.99 49.49
C LEU A 30 12.23 -2.68 50.72
N ALA A 31 13.01 -1.97 51.54
CA ALA A 31 13.48 -2.49 52.83
C ALA A 31 12.32 -2.75 53.81
N GLY A 32 11.25 -1.93 53.75
CA GLY A 32 10.10 -1.99 54.67
C GLY A 32 8.83 -2.66 54.11
N CYS A 33 8.71 -2.87 52.80
CA CYS A 33 7.50 -3.42 52.19
C CYS A 33 7.75 -4.75 51.46
N GLU A 34 7.20 -5.84 52.00
CA GLU A 34 7.28 -7.18 51.39
C GLU A 34 6.44 -7.31 50.11
N ASP A 35 5.28 -6.63 50.05
CA ASP A 35 4.38 -6.67 48.89
C ASP A 35 5.06 -6.06 47.65
N CYS A 36 5.66 -4.87 47.78
CA CYS A 36 6.40 -4.23 46.68
C CYS A 36 7.67 -5.01 46.29
N ARG A 37 8.33 -5.68 47.24
CA ARG A 37 9.48 -6.54 46.94
C ARG A 37 9.08 -7.72 46.05
N ARG A 38 7.96 -8.37 46.36
CA ARG A 38 7.41 -9.46 45.55
C ARG A 38 7.02 -8.99 44.15
N GLU A 39 6.44 -7.78 44.04
CA GLU A 39 6.06 -7.19 42.76
C GLU A 39 7.29 -6.87 41.89
N VAL A 40 8.35 -6.29 42.48
CA VAL A 40 9.61 -6.03 41.76
C VAL A 40 10.26 -7.33 41.29
N GLU A 41 10.27 -8.37 42.13
CA GLU A 41 10.81 -9.68 41.74
C GLU A 41 10.01 -10.31 40.59
N ALA A 42 8.68 -10.23 40.65
CA ALA A 42 7.80 -10.76 39.60
C ALA A 42 8.00 -10.03 38.26
N LEU A 43 8.02 -8.69 38.29
CA LEU A 43 8.26 -7.86 37.09
C LEU A 43 9.68 -8.02 36.55
N GLY A 44 10.68 -8.15 37.43
CA GLY A 44 12.08 -8.40 37.04
C GLY A 44 12.24 -9.70 36.25
N LYS A 45 11.50 -10.76 36.58
CA LYS A 45 11.47 -12.02 35.80
C LYS A 45 10.91 -11.79 34.39
N THR A 46 9.85 -10.99 34.26
CA THR A 46 9.26 -10.64 32.95
C THR A 46 10.24 -9.84 32.10
N VAL A 47 10.91 -8.83 32.67
CA VAL A 47 11.90 -8.02 31.95
C VAL A 47 13.11 -8.88 31.53
N ALA A 48 13.58 -9.78 32.40
CA ALA A 48 14.63 -10.72 32.06
C ALA A 48 14.25 -11.65 30.90
N LEU A 49 12.99 -12.06 30.80
CA LEU A 49 12.47 -12.84 29.68
C LEU A 49 12.41 -12.00 28.39
N LEU A 50 11.94 -10.76 28.46
CA LEU A 50 11.88 -9.85 27.31
C LEU A 50 13.27 -9.51 26.77
N ARG A 51 14.27 -9.34 27.65
CA ARG A 51 15.68 -9.09 27.25
C ARG A 51 16.31 -10.28 26.50
N GLN A 52 15.73 -11.49 26.57
CA GLN A 52 16.19 -12.65 25.80
C GLN A 52 15.64 -12.65 24.37
N TRP A 53 14.62 -11.83 24.08
CA TRP A 53 14.08 -11.73 22.73
C TRP A 53 15.10 -11.03 21.82
N PRO A 54 15.46 -11.64 20.67
CA PRO A 54 16.38 -11.00 19.73
C PRO A 54 15.81 -9.67 19.27
N GLU A 55 16.60 -8.61 19.37
CA GLU A 55 16.18 -7.31 18.88
C GLU A 55 16.06 -7.37 17.35
N GLU A 56 14.83 -7.55 16.86
CA GLU A 56 14.52 -7.38 15.46
C GLU A 56 14.65 -5.89 15.16
N SER A 57 15.85 -5.48 14.74
CA SER A 57 16.01 -4.20 14.07
C SER A 57 15.04 -4.24 12.89
N PRO A 58 14.04 -3.35 12.79
CA PRO A 58 13.21 -3.29 11.61
C PRO A 58 14.20 -3.06 10.47
N GLY A 59 14.36 -4.05 9.61
CA GLY A 59 15.14 -3.91 8.41
C GLY A 59 14.50 -2.75 7.67
N ALA A 60 15.11 -1.58 7.74
CA ALA A 60 14.64 -0.37 7.07
C ALA A 60 14.89 -0.53 5.57
N GLN A 61 14.37 -1.61 4.99
CA GLN A 61 14.08 -1.73 3.58
C GLN A 61 12.77 -0.97 3.37
N PHE A 62 12.83 0.35 3.55
CA PHE A 62 11.88 1.21 2.88
C PHE A 62 12.12 1.03 1.38
N LEU A 63 11.49 0.01 0.81
CA LEU A 63 11.30 -0.10 -0.63
C LEU A 63 10.39 1.06 -1.00
N PHE A 64 11.00 2.20 -1.32
CA PHE A 64 10.36 3.21 -2.11
C PHE A 64 10.04 2.56 -3.44
N LEU A 65 8.82 2.03 -3.57
CA LEU A 65 8.25 1.74 -4.88
C LEU A 65 8.15 3.09 -5.58
N GLU A 66 9.14 3.38 -6.41
CA GLU A 66 8.99 4.39 -7.44
C GLU A 66 7.73 4.00 -8.23
N PRO A 67 6.71 4.89 -8.30
CA PRO A 67 5.53 4.59 -9.07
C PRO A 67 6.01 4.25 -10.49
N PRO A 68 5.50 3.16 -11.10
CA PRO A 68 5.92 2.77 -12.43
C PRO A 68 5.85 4.02 -13.30
N PRO A 69 6.91 4.34 -14.08
CA PRO A 69 6.92 5.55 -14.88
C PRO A 69 5.62 5.56 -15.65
N LYS A 70 4.79 6.60 -15.43
CA LYS A 70 3.56 6.80 -16.20
C LYS A 70 4.01 6.85 -17.64
N GLN A 71 3.94 5.71 -18.32
CA GLN A 71 4.16 5.66 -19.75
C GLN A 71 3.11 6.63 -20.29
N PRO A 72 3.54 7.73 -20.95
CA PRO A 72 2.56 8.58 -21.60
C PRO A 72 1.73 7.66 -22.49
N PRO A 73 0.39 7.80 -22.51
CA PRO A 73 -0.43 7.01 -23.42
C PRO A 73 0.26 7.13 -24.78
N ALA A 74 0.46 6.01 -25.47
CA ALA A 74 1.12 5.96 -26.76
C ALA A 74 0.43 6.95 -27.69
N SER A 75 0.86 8.20 -27.63
CA SER A 75 0.40 9.27 -28.46
C SER A 75 1.00 8.87 -29.78
N GLY A 76 0.14 8.56 -30.73
CA GLY A 76 0.47 8.58 -32.14
C GLY A 76 0.99 9.99 -32.46
N ALA A 77 2.25 10.23 -32.12
CA ALA A 77 3.04 11.33 -32.59
C ALA A 77 3.34 10.97 -34.04
N GLY A 78 2.32 11.16 -34.87
CA GLY A 78 2.51 11.34 -36.28
C GLY A 78 3.66 12.33 -36.43
N ARG A 79 4.69 11.89 -37.14
CA ARG A 79 5.82 12.71 -37.57
C ARG A 79 5.25 14.00 -38.18
N LEU A 80 5.18 15.07 -37.39
CA LEU A 80 4.94 16.40 -37.91
C LEU A 80 6.25 16.82 -38.56
N SER A 81 6.29 16.54 -39.85
CA SER A 81 7.27 16.94 -40.85
C SER A 81 7.68 18.41 -40.63
N GLU A 82 8.88 18.61 -40.08
CA GLU A 82 9.51 19.91 -39.93
C GLU A 82 9.83 20.50 -41.30
N LYS A 83 9.00 21.44 -41.79
CA LYS A 83 9.30 22.20 -43.02
C LYS A 83 9.11 23.71 -42.93
N SER A 84 8.82 24.28 -41.75
CA SER A 84 8.61 25.73 -41.63
C SER A 84 9.75 26.44 -40.89
N PRO A 85 10.50 27.37 -41.54
CA PRO A 85 11.55 28.16 -40.88
C PRO A 85 10.98 29.08 -39.79
N VAL A 86 9.69 29.41 -39.85
CA VAL A 86 8.98 30.22 -38.84
C VAL A 86 8.85 29.48 -37.51
N GLN A 87 8.64 28.16 -37.54
CA GLN A 87 8.57 27.35 -36.31
C GLN A 87 9.94 27.21 -35.62
N ARG A 88 11.04 27.22 -36.39
CA ARG A 88 12.40 27.26 -35.82
C ARG A 88 12.67 28.60 -35.12
N ALA A 89 12.28 29.71 -35.72
CA ALA A 89 12.41 31.04 -35.10
C ALA A 89 11.59 31.14 -33.80
N LEU A 90 10.36 30.61 -33.78
CA LEU A 90 9.51 30.64 -32.59
C LEU A 90 10.09 29.81 -31.42
N ARG A 91 10.70 28.65 -31.71
CA ARG A 91 11.36 27.82 -30.70
C ARG A 91 12.61 28.49 -30.12
N ILE A 92 13.42 29.16 -30.94
CA ILE A 92 14.60 29.91 -30.48
C ILE A 92 14.16 31.08 -29.59
N MET A 93 13.12 31.82 -29.98
CA MET A 93 12.57 32.91 -29.17
C MET A 93 12.05 32.42 -27.81
N ALA A 94 11.36 31.28 -27.76
CA ALA A 94 10.87 30.69 -26.51
C ALA A 94 12.02 30.26 -25.57
N ALA A 95 13.10 29.69 -26.12
CA ALA A 95 14.27 29.31 -25.34
C ALA A 95 14.99 30.53 -24.74
N VAL A 96 15.14 31.61 -25.53
CA VAL A 96 15.74 32.86 -25.04
C VAL A 96 14.88 33.47 -23.94
N ALA A 97 13.55 33.49 -24.08
CA ALA A 97 12.65 33.99 -23.05
C ALA A 97 12.75 33.18 -21.75
N ALA A 98 12.82 31.85 -21.82
CA ALA A 98 12.99 31.00 -20.64
C ALA A 98 14.33 31.26 -19.94
N CYS A 99 15.43 31.39 -20.68
CA CYS A 99 16.73 31.75 -20.11
C CYS A 99 16.72 33.14 -19.46
N LEU A 100 16.00 34.10 -20.05
CA LEU A 100 15.86 35.46 -19.49
C LEU A 100 15.06 35.43 -18.17
N VAL A 101 13.98 34.65 -18.10
CA VAL A 101 13.21 34.46 -16.85
C VAL A 101 14.06 33.81 -15.76
N ILE A 102 14.85 32.79 -16.10
CA ILE A 102 15.75 32.13 -15.15
C ILE A 102 16.84 33.11 -14.69
N ALA A 103 17.44 33.88 -15.60
CA ALA A 103 18.47 34.85 -15.26
C ALA A 103 17.94 35.98 -14.36
N VAL A 104 16.75 36.50 -14.65
CA VAL A 104 16.07 37.50 -13.79
C VAL A 104 15.76 36.90 -12.42
N SER A 105 15.27 35.66 -12.37
CA SER A 105 14.98 34.96 -11.11
C SER A 105 16.22 34.78 -10.23
N VAL A 106 17.38 34.53 -10.82
CA VAL A 106 18.65 34.40 -10.08
C VAL A 106 19.17 35.76 -9.63
N LEU A 107 18.99 36.81 -10.44
CA LEU A 107 19.44 38.17 -10.10
C LEU A 107 18.56 38.84 -9.03
N THR A 108 17.27 38.48 -8.93
CA THR A 108 16.39 38.93 -7.83
C THR A 108 16.62 38.16 -6.53
N PHE A 109 17.54 37.20 -6.52
CA PHE A 109 17.91 36.44 -5.32
C PHE A 109 18.90 37.25 -4.48
N ASP A 110 18.45 38.41 -3.99
CA ASP A 110 19.20 39.18 -3.00
C ASP A 110 19.02 38.49 -1.64
N ALA A 111 20.02 37.66 -1.33
CA ALA A 111 20.11 36.92 -0.09
C ALA A 111 20.26 37.90 1.08
N LEU A 112 19.15 38.18 1.78
CA LEU A 112 19.16 38.65 3.17
C LEU A 112 19.69 37.53 4.08
N TYR A 113 20.99 37.24 3.93
CA TYR A 113 21.74 36.36 4.81
C TYR A 113 22.25 37.19 6.00
N ASN A 114 21.34 37.59 6.88
CA ASN A 114 21.72 38.23 8.14
C ASN A 114 21.09 37.48 9.32
N LYS A 115 21.94 36.73 10.03
CA LYS A 115 21.69 36.10 11.34
C LYS A 115 20.52 35.10 11.42
N GLY A 116 20.63 34.01 10.66
CA GLY A 116 20.16 32.69 11.12
C GLY A 116 18.65 32.43 11.16
N LYS A 117 17.82 33.20 10.44
CA LYS A 117 16.41 32.86 10.23
C LYS A 117 16.04 33.02 8.76
N VAL A 118 15.65 31.93 8.11
CA VAL A 118 15.15 31.93 6.73
C VAL A 118 13.65 32.24 6.79
N ALA A 119 13.27 33.47 6.51
CA ALA A 119 11.87 33.82 6.25
C ALA A 119 11.64 33.72 4.74
N GLN A 120 10.98 32.65 4.29
CA GLN A 120 10.51 32.55 2.91
C GLN A 120 9.19 33.32 2.81
N VAL A 121 9.20 34.46 2.11
CA VAL A 121 7.99 35.20 1.75
C VAL A 121 7.78 35.04 0.24
N PHE A 122 6.90 34.13 -0.15
CA PHE A 122 6.35 34.09 -1.51
C PHE A 122 5.05 34.92 -1.51
N GLY A 123 5.15 36.17 -1.93
CA GLY A 123 4.00 37.06 -2.08
C GLY A 123 4.37 38.39 -2.72
N LEU A 124 3.62 38.81 -3.74
CA LEU A 124 3.84 40.03 -4.54
C LEU A 124 3.38 41.33 -3.85
N THR A 125 3.43 41.41 -2.51
CA THR A 125 3.12 42.65 -1.77
C THR A 125 4.05 42.80 -0.58
N PRO A 126 4.94 43.81 -0.56
CA PRO A 126 5.75 44.10 0.61
C PRO A 126 4.89 44.88 1.60
N GLU A 127 4.18 44.18 2.49
CA GLU A 127 3.63 44.82 3.67
C GLU A 127 4.80 45.07 4.64
N THR A 128 5.15 46.33 4.79
CA THR A 128 6.29 46.80 5.58
C THR A 128 5.96 46.60 7.05
N ILE A 129 6.44 45.51 7.65
CA ILE A 129 6.31 45.29 9.10
C ILE A 129 7.23 46.27 9.81
N SER A 130 6.61 47.27 10.42
CA SER A 130 7.21 48.23 11.35
C SER A 130 7.76 47.50 12.58
N PRO A 131 8.99 47.82 13.06
CA PRO A 131 9.57 47.16 14.22
C PRO A 131 9.00 47.77 15.51
N ALA A 132 8.02 47.09 16.10
CA ALA A 132 7.64 47.30 17.50
C ALA A 132 8.05 46.07 18.32
N THR A 133 9.16 46.25 19.05
CA THR A 133 9.42 45.81 20.43
C THR A 133 9.18 44.33 20.84
N ASP A 134 10.30 43.69 21.20
CA ASP A 134 10.53 42.52 22.07
C ASP A 134 10.14 41.09 21.64
N PRO A 135 11.14 40.21 21.39
CA PRO A 135 10.98 38.77 21.47
C PRO A 135 11.76 38.22 22.67
N GLY A 136 11.20 38.40 23.86
CA GLY A 136 11.67 37.80 25.11
C GLY A 136 10.68 36.81 25.73
N ALA A 137 9.87 36.12 24.92
CA ALA A 137 8.96 35.07 25.42
C ALA A 137 8.36 34.23 24.28
N SER A 138 9.06 33.20 23.81
CA SER A 138 8.41 32.15 23.00
C SER A 138 9.17 30.83 23.06
N SER A 139 9.09 30.15 24.21
CA SER A 139 9.27 28.69 24.26
C SER A 139 8.47 28.07 25.42
N SER A 140 7.14 28.22 25.36
CA SER A 140 6.15 27.31 25.94
C SER A 140 4.79 27.97 25.72
N ALA A 141 4.35 28.05 24.46
CA ALA A 141 2.95 28.37 24.21
C ALA A 141 2.16 27.19 24.76
N VAL A 142 1.67 27.36 26.00
CA VAL A 142 0.63 26.52 26.58
C VAL A 142 -0.52 26.55 25.56
N LEU A 143 -0.67 25.48 24.79
CA LEU A 143 -1.79 25.30 23.86
C LEU A 143 -3.05 25.63 24.64
N SER A 144 -3.72 26.71 24.26
CA SER A 144 -4.93 27.11 24.94
C SER A 144 -5.97 26.00 24.77
N ARG A 145 -6.78 25.77 25.80
CA ARG A 145 -7.83 24.72 25.76
C ARG A 145 -8.73 24.86 24.52
N GLU A 146 -8.95 26.07 24.06
CA GLU A 146 -9.71 26.35 22.84
C GLU A 146 -9.01 25.88 21.57
N GLU A 147 -7.69 26.08 21.45
CA GLU A 147 -6.90 25.58 20.31
C GLU A 147 -6.91 24.05 20.26
N PHE A 148 -6.80 23.39 21.42
CA PHE A 148 -6.88 21.93 21.49
C PHE A 148 -8.25 21.41 21.04
N LEU A 149 -9.35 22.01 21.52
CA LEU A 149 -10.71 21.61 21.12
C LEU A 149 -10.96 21.85 19.62
N ARG A 150 -10.45 22.96 19.05
CA ARG A 150 -10.53 23.22 17.60
C ARG A 150 -9.72 22.21 16.80
N TRP A 151 -8.52 21.86 17.27
CA TRP A 151 -7.69 20.83 16.66
C TRP A 151 -8.40 19.47 16.68
N GLU A 152 -8.97 19.08 17.81
CA GLU A 152 -9.71 17.82 17.96
C GLU A 152 -10.91 17.75 17.01
N GLN A 153 -11.71 18.82 16.92
CA GLN A 153 -12.84 18.88 15.97
C GLN A 153 -12.39 18.79 14.51
N THR A 154 -11.24 19.37 14.18
CA THR A 154 -10.68 19.32 12.83
C THR A 154 -10.16 17.91 12.51
N HIS A 155 -9.46 17.29 13.46
CA HIS A 155 -8.95 15.94 13.33
C HIS A 155 -10.09 14.92 13.20
N ARG A 156 -11.14 15.05 14.01
CA ARG A 156 -12.35 14.18 13.91
C ARG A 156 -12.99 14.28 12.52
N ARG A 157 -13.17 15.49 11.99
CA ARG A 157 -13.72 15.70 10.64
C ARG A 157 -12.83 15.07 9.57
N TRP A 158 -11.51 15.23 9.69
CA TRP A 158 -10.57 14.64 8.76
C TRP A 158 -10.58 13.10 8.80
N VAL A 159 -10.61 12.49 9.98
CA VAL A 159 -10.71 11.02 10.14
C VAL A 159 -12.02 10.50 9.55
N GLN A 160 -13.14 11.17 9.80
CA GLN A 160 -14.42 10.81 9.21
C GLN A 160 -14.39 10.86 7.68
N GLN A 161 -13.77 11.89 7.12
CA GLN A 161 -13.61 12.01 5.67
C GLN A 161 -12.74 10.89 5.11
N LEU A 162 -11.60 10.58 5.75
CA LEU A 162 -10.73 9.49 5.34
C LEU A 162 -11.43 8.14 5.38
N LEU A 163 -12.24 7.89 6.41
CA LEU A 163 -12.99 6.64 6.54
C LEU A 163 -13.97 6.48 5.36
N VAL A 164 -14.76 7.51 5.07
CA VAL A 164 -15.71 7.49 3.93
C VAL A 164 -14.98 7.31 2.60
N GLU A 165 -13.86 8.00 2.39
CA GLU A 165 -13.05 7.83 1.18
C GLU A 165 -12.42 6.43 1.09
N SER A 166 -12.07 5.81 2.22
CA SER A 166 -11.53 4.45 2.27
C SER A 166 -12.60 3.41 1.95
N GLU A 167 -13.81 3.55 2.51
CA GLU A 167 -14.94 2.67 2.23
C GLU A 167 -15.33 2.75 0.75
N LEU A 168 -15.37 3.95 0.19
CA LEU A 168 -15.67 4.14 -1.24
C LEU A 168 -14.61 3.47 -2.13
N ARG A 169 -13.33 3.56 -1.76
CA ARG A 169 -12.25 2.85 -2.47
C ARG A 169 -12.37 1.34 -2.34
N GLN A 170 -12.66 0.83 -1.15
CA GLN A 170 -12.87 -0.61 -0.90
C GLN A 170 -14.06 -1.14 -1.70
N GLN A 171 -15.19 -0.42 -1.71
CA GLN A 171 -16.38 -0.81 -2.46
C GLN A 171 -16.12 -0.84 -3.97
N LYS A 172 -15.44 0.18 -4.52
CA LYS A 172 -15.05 0.19 -5.93
C LYS A 172 -14.11 -0.96 -6.28
N HIS A 173 -13.14 -1.23 -5.42
CA HIS A 173 -12.21 -2.34 -5.63
C HIS A 173 -12.96 -3.68 -5.61
N LEU A 174 -13.84 -3.90 -4.63
CA LEU A 174 -14.65 -5.12 -4.52
C LEU A 174 -15.53 -5.32 -5.76
N GLN A 175 -16.21 -4.27 -6.23
CA GLN A 175 -17.04 -4.33 -7.43
C GLN A 175 -16.21 -4.69 -8.68
N ALA A 176 -15.01 -4.12 -8.81
CA ALA A 176 -14.12 -4.45 -9.92
C ALA A 176 -13.68 -5.92 -9.86
N THR A 177 -13.27 -6.41 -8.69
CA THR A 177 -12.83 -7.79 -8.47
C THR A 177 -13.96 -8.80 -8.72
N LEU A 178 -15.16 -8.55 -8.20
CA LEU A 178 -16.33 -9.40 -8.46
C LEU A 178 -16.70 -9.42 -9.95
N GLY A 179 -16.63 -8.26 -10.62
CA GLY A 179 -16.87 -8.18 -12.06
C GLY A 179 -15.83 -8.94 -12.88
N GLN A 180 -14.56 -8.96 -12.44
CA GLN A 180 -13.51 -9.77 -13.08
C GLN A 180 -13.77 -11.26 -12.87
N PHE A 181 -14.06 -11.68 -11.64
CA PHE A 181 -14.35 -13.07 -11.31
C PHE A 181 -15.55 -13.62 -12.10
N ALA A 182 -16.62 -12.82 -12.25
CA ALA A 182 -17.78 -13.21 -13.04
C ALA A 182 -17.45 -13.44 -14.52
N ARG A 183 -16.57 -12.62 -15.10
CA ARG A 183 -16.11 -12.80 -16.49
C ARG A 183 -15.25 -14.06 -16.64
N GLU A 184 -14.41 -14.35 -15.66
CA GLU A 184 -13.55 -15.53 -15.67
C GLU A 184 -14.36 -16.82 -15.57
N LEU A 185 -15.37 -16.87 -14.68
CA LEU A 185 -16.30 -18.01 -14.61
C LEU A 185 -17.07 -18.22 -15.92
N GLU A 186 -17.53 -17.15 -16.56
CA GLU A 186 -18.23 -17.26 -17.85
C GLU A 186 -17.30 -17.77 -18.97
N MET A 187 -16.03 -17.34 -18.96
CA MET A 187 -15.03 -17.83 -19.92
C MET A 187 -14.76 -19.32 -19.69
N GLN A 188 -14.52 -19.73 -18.45
CA GLN A 188 -14.29 -21.13 -18.09
C GLN A 188 -15.49 -22.00 -18.45
N ARG A 189 -16.71 -21.55 -18.14
CA ARG A 189 -17.94 -22.26 -18.51
C ARG A 189 -18.04 -22.48 -20.02
N ARG A 190 -17.68 -21.48 -20.83
CA ARG A 190 -17.70 -21.61 -22.30
C ARG A 190 -16.68 -22.62 -22.79
N GLU A 191 -15.48 -22.59 -22.22
CA GLU A 191 -14.42 -23.56 -22.53
C GLU A 191 -14.85 -24.99 -22.17
N ASP A 192 -15.40 -25.18 -20.96
CA ASP A 192 -15.92 -26.47 -20.50
C ASP A 192 -17.03 -26.99 -21.41
N LEU A 193 -17.97 -26.12 -21.81
CA LEU A 193 -19.04 -26.51 -22.73
C LEU A 193 -18.50 -26.90 -24.13
N GLN A 194 -17.44 -26.25 -24.59
CA GLN A 194 -16.77 -26.64 -25.84
C GLN A 194 -16.09 -28.01 -25.70
N LEU A 195 -15.38 -28.25 -24.61
CA LEU A 195 -14.73 -29.53 -24.34
C LEU A 195 -15.76 -30.67 -24.23
N ILE A 196 -16.87 -30.45 -23.51
CA ILE A 196 -17.97 -31.41 -23.41
C ILE A 196 -18.57 -31.67 -24.79
N GLY A 197 -18.80 -30.63 -25.60
CA GLY A 197 -19.33 -30.77 -26.96
C GLY A 197 -18.42 -31.63 -27.85
N GLN A 198 -17.12 -31.35 -27.84
CA GLN A 198 -16.13 -32.14 -28.58
C GLN A 198 -16.06 -33.59 -28.09
N GLY A 199 -16.13 -33.81 -26.76
CA GLY A 199 -16.15 -35.14 -26.16
C GLY A 199 -17.36 -35.95 -26.58
N LEU A 200 -18.56 -35.36 -26.55
CA LEU A 200 -19.80 -36.00 -27.01
C LEU A 200 -19.75 -36.35 -28.50
N GLU A 201 -19.20 -35.46 -29.34
CA GLU A 201 -19.05 -35.72 -30.76
C GLU A 201 -18.07 -36.86 -31.04
N ALA A 202 -16.95 -36.91 -30.31
CA ALA A 202 -15.99 -38.01 -30.40
C ALA A 202 -16.61 -39.36 -29.99
N LEU A 203 -17.41 -39.37 -28.91
CA LEU A 203 -18.17 -40.56 -28.48
C LEU A 203 -19.15 -41.02 -29.54
N TYR A 204 -19.92 -40.10 -30.13
CA TYR A 204 -20.87 -40.42 -31.20
C TYR A 204 -20.17 -41.06 -32.41
N ARG A 205 -19.08 -40.45 -32.88
CA ARG A 205 -18.28 -40.99 -34.01
C ARG A 205 -17.63 -42.34 -33.70
N ASN A 206 -17.31 -42.61 -32.44
CA ASN A 206 -16.76 -43.90 -32.02
C ASN A 206 -17.83 -44.99 -31.99
N HIS A 207 -19.03 -44.67 -31.47
CA HIS A 207 -20.18 -45.56 -31.50
C HIS A 207 -20.58 -45.90 -32.93
N GLU A 208 -20.71 -44.90 -33.81
CA GLU A 208 -21.06 -45.11 -35.22
C GLU A 208 -20.06 -46.05 -35.92
N ARG A 209 -18.75 -45.84 -35.73
CA ARG A 209 -17.72 -46.73 -36.25
C ARG A 209 -17.87 -48.16 -35.72
N ARG A 210 -18.10 -48.34 -34.41
CA ARG A 210 -18.32 -49.68 -33.82
C ARG A 210 -19.55 -50.38 -34.40
N PHE A 211 -20.64 -49.66 -34.63
CA PHE A 211 -21.82 -50.24 -35.28
C PHE A 211 -21.52 -50.68 -36.71
N GLN A 212 -20.84 -49.85 -37.49
CA GLN A 212 -20.44 -50.19 -38.87
C GLN A 212 -19.51 -51.41 -38.92
N THR A 213 -18.52 -51.49 -38.00
CA THR A 213 -17.66 -52.67 -37.89
C THR A 213 -18.46 -53.92 -37.52
N THR A 214 -19.41 -53.80 -36.59
CA THR A 214 -20.25 -54.94 -36.17
C THR A 214 -21.13 -55.42 -37.33
N ASP A 215 -21.72 -54.51 -38.11
CA ASP A 215 -22.53 -54.83 -39.29
C ASP A 215 -21.71 -55.50 -40.41
N GLN A 216 -20.47 -55.03 -40.63
CA GLN A 216 -19.54 -55.67 -41.58
C GLN A 216 -19.19 -57.09 -41.16
N LEU A 217 -18.81 -57.30 -39.90
CA LEU A 217 -18.50 -58.63 -39.38
C LEU A 217 -19.71 -59.57 -39.48
N LEU A 218 -20.92 -59.08 -39.16
CA LEU A 218 -22.14 -59.87 -39.28
C LEU A 218 -22.40 -60.31 -40.73
N LYS A 219 -22.19 -59.41 -41.71
CA LYS A 219 -22.29 -59.74 -43.14
C LYS A 219 -21.28 -60.79 -43.57
N GLU A 220 -20.03 -60.68 -43.13
CA GLU A 220 -18.99 -61.68 -43.42
C GLU A 220 -19.34 -63.06 -42.82
N PHE A 221 -19.85 -63.10 -41.59
CA PHE A 221 -20.30 -64.35 -40.95
C PHE A 221 -21.50 -64.98 -41.67
N ILE A 222 -22.48 -64.18 -42.10
CA ILE A 222 -23.65 -64.69 -42.86
C ILE A 222 -23.20 -65.27 -44.20
N GLN A 223 -22.30 -64.59 -44.92
CA GLN A 223 -21.77 -65.08 -46.19
C GLN A 223 -21.02 -66.40 -46.02
N THR A 224 -20.09 -66.47 -45.07
CA THR A 224 -19.34 -67.71 -44.80
C THR A 224 -20.23 -68.87 -44.37
N ALA A 225 -21.24 -68.62 -43.53
CA ALA A 225 -22.22 -69.63 -43.14
C ALA A 225 -23.04 -70.13 -44.35
N ALA A 226 -23.48 -69.24 -45.23
CA ALA A 226 -24.26 -69.60 -46.43
C ALA A 226 -23.48 -70.51 -47.40
N PHE A 227 -22.16 -70.32 -47.53
CA PHE A 227 -21.32 -71.19 -48.37
C PHE A 227 -21.01 -72.56 -47.76
N SER A 228 -21.25 -72.75 -46.46
CA SER A 228 -20.94 -74.00 -45.75
C SER A 228 -22.07 -75.04 -45.74
N GLN A 229 -23.27 -74.71 -46.25
CA GLN A 229 -24.36 -75.70 -46.34
C GLN A 229 -24.08 -76.71 -47.48
N PRO A 230 -23.93 -78.01 -47.18
CA PRO A 230 -23.74 -79.03 -48.21
C PRO A 230 -25.01 -79.15 -49.06
N ARG A 231 -24.86 -79.13 -50.39
CA ARG A 231 -25.96 -79.38 -51.33
C ARG A 231 -26.56 -80.76 -51.03
N PRO A 232 -27.90 -80.89 -50.90
CA PRO A 232 -28.53 -82.20 -50.82
C PRO A 232 -28.25 -82.97 -52.10
N GLN A 233 -27.65 -84.15 -51.97
CA GLN A 233 -27.49 -85.09 -53.06
C GLN A 233 -28.88 -85.59 -53.47
N GLN A 234 -29.30 -85.26 -54.69
CA GLN A 234 -30.40 -85.94 -55.38
C GLN A 234 -29.85 -87.13 -56.16
#